data_AF-A0A2E0M2R1-F1
#
_entry.id   AF-A0A2E0M2R1-F1
#
_cell.length_a   1.000
_cell.length_b   1.000
_cell.length_c   1.000
_cell.angle_alpha   90.00
_cell.angle_beta   90.00
_cell.angle_gamma   90.00
#
_symmetry.space_group_name_H-M   'P 1'
#
loop_
_entity.id
_entity.type
_entity.pdbx_description
1 polymer ?
#
loop_
_entity_poly.entity_id
_entity_poly.type
_entity_poly.pdbx_seq_one_letter_code
_entity_poly.pdbx_strand_id
1 'polypeptide(L)' 'MHHHKWSCEYIDNLMPFEKEIYMNLLMNYLKEEQNRMEQERAQNNASR' A
#
# COMPACT_ATOMS: atom_id res chain seq x y z
N MET A 1 8.90 13.27 3.10
CA MET A 1 9.38 12.11 3.87
C MET A 1 9.32 10.89 2.96
N HIS A 2 10.48 10.43 2.46
CA HIS A 2 10.55 9.28 1.55
C HIS A 2 10.64 7.99 2.39
N HIS A 3 9.52 7.30 2.58
CA HIS A 3 9.45 6.02 3.28
C HIS A 3 9.85 4.81 2.40
N HIS A 4 10.86 4.97 1.53
CA HIS A 4 11.27 3.90 0.59
C HIS A 4 12.79 3.76 0.46
N LYS A 5 13.50 3.68 1.59
CA LYS A 5 14.87 3.16 1.63
C LYS A 5 15.04 2.08 2.69
N TRP A 6 14.03 1.23 2.85
CA TRP A 6 14.21 -0.01 3.59
C TRP A 6 14.85 -0.96 2.57
N SER A 7 16.13 -1.28 2.75
CA SER A 7 16.77 -2.32 1.94
C SER A 7 15.96 -3.61 2.11
N CYS A 8 15.88 -4.45 1.07
CA CYS A 8 15.17 -5.74 1.19
C CYS A 8 15.66 -6.55 2.41
N GLU A 9 16.95 -6.42 2.75
CA GLU A 9 17.55 -7.00 3.96
C GLU A 9 16.87 -6.57 5.26
N TYR A 10 16.37 -5.33 5.35
CA TYR A 10 15.69 -4.87 6.56
C TYR A 10 14.34 -5.58 6.72
N ILE A 11 13.59 -5.75 5.64
CA ILE A 11 12.31 -6.49 5.64
C ILE A 11 12.54 -7.96 5.99
N ASP A 12 13.62 -8.56 5.48
CA ASP A 12 13.95 -9.96 5.76
C ASP A 12 14.33 -10.18 7.23
N ASN A 13 15.02 -9.20 7.84
CA ASN A 13 15.43 -9.24 9.24
C ASN A 13 14.34 -8.79 10.24
N LEU A 14 13.16 -8.37 9.78
CA LEU A 14 12.07 -7.99 10.70
C LEU A 14 11.66 -9.17 11.58
N MET A 15 11.38 -8.86 12.85
CA MET A 15 10.79 -9.84 13.77
C MET A 15 9.39 -10.24 13.27
N PRO A 16 8.90 -11.45 13.61
CA PRO A 16 7.61 -11.94 13.12
C PRO A 16 6.45 -10.96 13.35
N PHE A 17 6.40 -10.31 14.52
CA PHE A 17 5.36 -9.32 14.84
C PHE A 17 5.47 -8.03 13.99
N GLU A 18 6.69 -7.59 13.67
CA GLU A 18 6.92 -6.40 12.83
C GLU A 18 6.53 -6.66 11.38
N LYS A 19 6.76 -7.89 10.90
CA LYS A 19 6.32 -8.33 9.57
C LYS A 19 4.80 -8.31 9.46
N GLU A 20 4.08 -8.77 10.49
CA GLU A 20 2.61 -8.72 10.53
C GLU A 20 2.10 -7.28 10.47
N ILE A 21 2.68 -6.37 11.25
CA ILE A 21 2.33 -4.94 11.23
C ILE A 21 2.58 -4.35 9.84
N TYR A 22 3.76 -4.59 9.26
CA TYR A 22 4.10 -4.11 7.92
C TYR A 22 3.12 -4.64 6.86
N MET A 23 2.79 -5.94 6.90
CA MET A 23 1.84 -6.53 5.97
C MET A 23 0.44 -5.94 6.12
N ASN A 24 -0.02 -5.69 7.35
CA ASN A 24 -1.31 -5.03 7.58
C ASN A 24 -1.34 -3.61 7.02
N LEU A 25 -0.27 -2.84 7.22
CA LEU A 25 -0.15 -1.49 6.66
C LEU A 25 -0.12 -1.52 5.12
N LEU A 26 0.62 -2.47 4.54
CA LEU A 26 0.69 -2.66 3.09
C LEU A 26 -0.67 -3.05 2.51
N MET A 27 -1.39 -3.98 3.15
CA MET A 27 -2.74 -4.37 2.72
C MET A 27 -3.72 -3.20 2.77
N ASN A 28 -3.66 -2.38 3.81
CA ASN A 28 -4.49 -1.17 3.92
C ASN A 28 -4.18 -0.18 2.80
N TYR A 29 -2.90 0.10 2.56
CA TYR A 29 -2.46 0.98 1.48
C TYR A 29 -2.94 0.51 0.10
N LEU A 30 -2.78 -0.77 -0.21
CA LEU A 30 -3.22 -1.32 -1.50
C LEU A 30 -4.73 -1.21 -1.70
N LYS A 31 -5.51 -1.41 -0.63
CA LYS A 31 -6.97 -1.24 -0.66
C LYS A 31 -7.38 0.21 -0.92
N GLU A 32 -6.69 1.17 -0.30
CA GLU A 32 -6.92 2.59 -0.54
C GLU A 32 -6.59 2.99 -1.98
N GLU A 33 -5.46 2.52 -2.51
CA GLU A 33 -5.07 2.77 -3.91
C GLU A 33 -6.07 2.17 -4.90
N GLN A 34 -6.56 0.95 -4.65
CA GLN A 34 -7.61 0.35 -5.47
C GLN A 34 -8.88 1.21 -5.47
N ASN A 35 -9.33 1.66 -4.29
CA ASN A 35 -10.51 2.51 -4.18
C ASN A 35 -10.34 3.83 -4.94
N ARG A 36 -9.15 4.45 -4.89
CA ARG A 36 -8.84 5.67 -5.66
C ARG A 36 -8.95 5.42 -7.16
N MET A 37 -8.35 4.33 -7.65
CA MET A 37 -8.43 3.97 -9.08
C MET A 37 -9.88 3.71 -9.52
N GLU A 38 -10.69 3.06 -8.69
CA GLU A 38 -12.11 2.83 -8.97
C GLU A 38 -12.90 4.14 -9.03
N GLN A 39 -12.65 5.07 -8.11
CA GLN A 39 -13.27 6.39 -8.11
C GLN A 39 -12.89 7.21 -9.35
N GLU A 40 -11.61 7.23 -9.71
CA GLU A 40 -11.13 7.91 -10.93
C GLU A 40 -11.78 7.30 -12.19
N ARG A 41 -11.91 5.97 -12.27
CA ARG A 41 -12.62 5.29 -13.37
C ARG A 41 -14.10 5.65 -13.40
N ALA A 42 -14.77 5.67 -12.24
CA ALA A 42 -16.18 6.04 -12.15
C ALA A 42 -16.43 7.49 -12.59
N GLN A 43 -15.59 8.44 -12.16
CA GLN A 43 -15.68 9.85 -12.57
C GLN A 43 -15.43 10.03 -14.08
N ASN A 44 -14.44 9.32 -14.64
CA ASN A 44 -14.15 9.37 -16.07
C ASN A 44 -15.28 8.80 -16.93
N ASN A 45 -15.97 7.76 -16.45
CA ASN A 45 -17.11 7.17 -17.15
C ASN A 45 -18.37 8.03 -17.02
N ALA A 46 -18.57 8.74 -15.90
CA ALA A 46 -19.70 9.64 -15.70
C ALA A 46 -19.56 10.97 -16.48
N SER A 47 -18.35 11.33 -16.88
CA SER A 47 -18.06 12.54 -17.67
C SER A 47 -18.05 12.30 -19.19
N ARG A 48 -18.31 11.08 -19.64
CA ARG A 48 -18.48 10.70 -21.06
C ARG A 48 -19.96 10.53 -21.39
#